data_AF-X1FHE3-F1
#
_entry.id   AF-X1FHE3-F1
#
_cell.length_a   1.000
_cell.length_b   1.000
_cell.length_c   1.000
_cell.angle_alpha   90.00
_cell.angle_beta   90.00
_cell.angle_gamma   90.00
#
_symmetry.space_group_name_H-M   'P 1'
#
loop_
_entity.id
_entity.type
_entity.pdbx_description
1 polymer ?
#
loop_
_entity_poly.entity_id
_entity_poly.type
_entity_poly.pdbx_seq_one_letter_code
_entity_poly.pdbx_strand_id
1 'polypeptide(L)'
;MKANMTEPENKQDNDVRDIPKWERRYVWNRPTLPSVALGVLPILILYGILFCAVPLISAGYEILGLVTIAVVVGLCGLGMWFLRTYRRRTGDRRSIEQAWNEWVYREEGSVSVSEETRKREAPWVKYLLLGVGALLLGATFAGWRLAPPRYWVPVSSVLVVFVLAQPVLRPGRSATPTSWLFLLWPLLYTLHAVLILAGVPLYLTGPYEGLTMWVSLGVCALIAALTAHIYSRYALRRLRTLAQSPDTTGGGQ
;
A
#
# COMPACT_ATOMS: atom_id res chain seq x y z
N MET A 1 47.15 -9.16 -35.59
CA MET A 1 46.46 -8.04 -34.90
C MET A 1 45.28 -8.62 -34.13
N LYS A 2 45.44 -8.89 -32.84
CA LYS A 2 44.33 -9.23 -31.95
C LYS A 2 43.80 -7.91 -31.37
N ALA A 3 42.56 -7.57 -31.69
CA ALA A 3 41.88 -6.43 -31.09
C ALA A 3 41.67 -6.76 -29.60
N ASN A 4 42.38 -6.07 -28.71
CA ASN A 4 42.05 -6.01 -27.29
C ASN A 4 40.76 -5.22 -27.17
N MET A 5 39.65 -5.95 -27.08
CA MET A 5 38.35 -5.43 -26.72
C MET A 5 38.39 -5.20 -25.20
N THR A 6 38.80 -4.01 -24.79
CA THR A 6 38.59 -3.52 -23.43
C THR A 6 37.08 -3.45 -23.22
N GLU A 7 36.54 -4.38 -22.43
CA GLU A 7 35.21 -4.22 -21.85
C GLU A 7 35.15 -2.83 -21.19
N PRO A 8 34.07 -2.05 -21.39
CA PRO A 8 33.89 -0.85 -20.61
C PRO A 8 33.77 -1.30 -19.16
N GLU A 9 34.83 -1.07 -18.40
CA GLU A 9 34.86 -1.20 -16.96
C GLU A 9 33.60 -0.50 -16.45
N ASN A 10 32.63 -1.29 -16.00
CA ASN A 10 31.39 -0.83 -15.41
C ASN A 10 31.80 -0.17 -14.10
N LYS A 11 32.25 1.09 -14.22
CA LYS A 11 32.62 2.02 -13.17
C LYS A 11 31.33 2.36 -12.45
N GLN A 12 30.79 1.35 -11.79
CA GLN A 12 29.56 1.40 -11.04
C GLN A 12 29.91 2.12 -9.76
N ASP A 13 29.97 3.44 -9.90
CA ASP A 13 29.89 4.52 -8.93
C ASP A 13 29.66 4.04 -7.49
N ASN A 14 30.71 3.49 -6.87
CA ASN A 14 30.73 3.11 -5.46
C ASN A 14 31.13 4.33 -4.62
N ASP A 15 30.62 5.51 -4.97
CA ASP A 15 30.91 6.73 -4.22
C ASP A 15 30.26 6.61 -2.83
N VAL A 16 31.08 6.72 -1.78
CA VAL A 16 30.63 6.72 -0.38
C VAL A 16 29.62 7.84 -0.13
N ARG A 17 29.68 8.93 -0.91
CA ARG A 17 28.71 10.05 -0.87
C ARG A 17 27.29 9.62 -1.23
N ASP A 18 27.11 8.47 -1.86
CA ASP A 18 25.80 7.94 -2.27
C ASP A 18 25.09 7.17 -1.13
N ILE A 19 25.78 6.88 0.00
CA ILE A 19 25.20 6.19 1.17
C ILE A 19 23.90 6.85 1.67
N PRO A 20 23.83 8.17 1.95
CA PRO A 20 22.62 8.81 2.49
C PRO A 20 21.42 8.71 1.53
N LYS A 21 21.69 8.69 0.22
CA LYS A 21 20.67 8.56 -0.83
C LYS A 21 20.09 7.15 -0.85
N TRP A 22 20.93 6.12 -0.77
CA TRP A 22 20.47 4.73 -0.70
C TRP A 22 19.78 4.40 0.63
N GLU A 23 20.23 5.01 1.73
CA GLU A 23 19.59 4.91 3.04
C GLU A 23 18.17 5.45 2.97
N ARG A 24 18.00 6.68 2.47
CA ARG A 24 16.68 7.30 2.29
C ARG A 24 15.76 6.42 1.43
N ARG A 25 16.28 5.84 0.35
CA ARG A 25 15.53 4.93 -0.53
C ARG A 25 15.10 3.66 0.18
N TYR A 26 15.97 3.05 0.99
CA TYR A 26 15.62 1.86 1.77
C TYR A 26 14.52 2.18 2.79
N VAL A 27 14.69 3.26 3.55
CA VAL A 27 13.75 3.66 4.62
C VAL A 27 12.36 3.99 4.07
N TRP A 28 12.28 4.67 2.94
CA TRP A 28 10.99 5.05 2.33
C TRP A 28 10.24 3.87 1.68
N ASN A 29 10.94 2.78 1.35
CA ASN A 29 10.33 1.61 0.69
C ASN A 29 10.16 0.40 1.61
N ARG A 30 10.77 0.41 2.80
CA ARG A 30 10.60 -0.64 3.80
C ARG A 30 9.15 -0.77 4.32
N PRO A 31 8.43 0.30 4.69
CA PRO A 31 7.12 0.16 5.33
C PRO A 31 6.01 -0.28 4.37
N THR A 32 6.14 -0.07 3.06
CA THR A 32 5.06 -0.24 2.08
C THR A 32 4.40 -1.62 2.08
N LEU A 33 5.17 -2.70 2.28
CA LEU A 33 4.61 -4.06 2.30
C LEU A 33 3.74 -4.30 3.56
N PRO A 34 4.22 -4.06 4.79
CA PRO A 34 3.38 -4.06 5.99
C PRO A 34 2.15 -3.14 5.88
N SER A 35 2.29 -1.93 5.33
CA SER A 35 1.18 -0.98 5.20
C SER A 35 0.07 -1.54 4.32
N VAL A 36 0.41 -2.14 3.17
CA VAL A 36 -0.57 -2.75 2.27
C VAL A 36 -1.17 -4.02 2.88
N ALA A 37 -0.37 -4.84 3.56
CA ALA A 37 -0.85 -6.03 4.24
C ALA A 37 -1.83 -5.73 5.39
N LEU A 38 -1.62 -4.67 6.18
CA LEU A 38 -2.54 -4.26 7.25
C LEU A 38 -3.71 -3.41 6.75
N GLY A 39 -3.48 -2.58 5.74
CA GLY A 39 -4.47 -1.63 5.26
C GLY A 39 -5.42 -2.26 4.26
N VAL A 40 -4.87 -2.89 3.22
CA VAL A 40 -5.64 -3.31 2.05
C VAL A 40 -6.23 -4.70 2.24
N LEU A 41 -5.44 -5.67 2.69
CA LEU A 41 -5.89 -7.06 2.79
C LEU A 41 -7.13 -7.22 3.70
N PRO A 42 -7.19 -6.62 4.92
CA PRO A 42 -8.38 -6.73 5.75
C PRO A 42 -9.59 -6.05 5.11
N ILE A 43 -9.41 -4.91 4.44
CA ILE A 43 -10.52 -4.24 3.73
C ILE A 43 -11.08 -5.14 2.63
N LEU A 44 -10.23 -5.79 1.83
CA LEU A 44 -10.67 -6.73 0.80
C LEU A 44 -11.39 -7.95 1.37
N ILE A 45 -10.89 -8.51 2.48
CA ILE A 45 -11.52 -9.64 3.16
C ILE A 45 -12.90 -9.22 3.70
N LEU A 46 -12.97 -8.11 4.42
CA LEU A 46 -14.24 -7.59 4.97
C LEU A 46 -15.24 -7.26 3.86
N TYR A 47 -14.78 -6.64 2.79
CA TYR A 47 -15.60 -6.36 1.61
C TYR A 47 -16.11 -7.65 0.97
N GLY A 48 -15.25 -8.65 0.78
CA GLY A 48 -15.64 -9.95 0.23
C GLY A 48 -16.70 -10.66 1.06
N ILE A 49 -16.59 -10.62 2.39
CA ILE A 49 -17.60 -11.19 3.29
C ILE A 49 -18.93 -10.42 3.19
N LEU A 50 -18.88 -9.08 3.22
CA LEU A 50 -20.08 -8.24 3.04
C LEU A 50 -20.73 -8.46 1.66
N PHE A 51 -19.90 -8.66 0.64
CA PHE A 51 -20.33 -8.93 -0.71
C PHE A 51 -21.14 -10.23 -0.79
N CYS A 52 -20.72 -11.29 -0.08
CA CYS A 52 -21.45 -12.54 0.03
C CYS A 52 -22.77 -12.43 0.82
N ALA A 53 -22.92 -11.43 1.69
CA ALA A 53 -24.15 -11.23 2.46
C ALA A 53 -25.32 -10.73 1.60
N VAL A 54 -25.05 -9.90 0.58
CA VAL A 54 -26.08 -9.35 -0.33
C VAL A 54 -26.87 -10.43 -1.07
N PRO A 55 -26.25 -11.40 -1.77
CA PRO A 55 -26.98 -12.44 -2.48
C PRO A 55 -27.78 -13.34 -1.52
N LEU A 56 -27.27 -13.61 -0.31
CA LEU A 56 -28.01 -14.36 0.72
C LEU A 56 -29.32 -13.69 1.08
N ILE A 57 -29.31 -12.37 1.32
CA ILE A 57 -30.53 -11.59 1.59
C ILE A 57 -31.47 -11.64 0.38
N SER A 58 -30.94 -11.42 -0.83
CA SER A 58 -31.77 -11.43 -2.05
C SER A 58 -32.40 -12.78 -2.37
N ALA A 59 -31.79 -13.88 -1.92
CA ALA A 59 -32.29 -15.24 -2.09
C ALA A 59 -33.30 -15.65 -1.01
N GLY A 60 -33.68 -14.74 -0.10
CA GLY A 60 -34.62 -15.01 1.00
C GLY A 60 -33.98 -15.54 2.28
N TYR A 61 -32.66 -15.73 2.31
CA TYR A 61 -31.92 -16.10 3.53
C TYR A 61 -31.57 -14.86 4.37
N GLU A 62 -32.58 -14.06 4.71
CA GLU A 62 -32.41 -12.76 5.38
C GLU A 62 -31.65 -12.87 6.70
N ILE A 63 -32.02 -13.83 7.55
CA ILE A 63 -31.37 -14.07 8.85
C ILE A 63 -29.87 -14.37 8.65
N LEU A 64 -29.53 -15.24 7.71
CA LEU A 64 -28.14 -15.63 7.46
C LEU A 64 -27.31 -14.45 6.91
N GLY A 65 -27.90 -13.65 6.03
CA GLY A 65 -27.27 -12.42 5.53
C GLY A 65 -27.03 -11.40 6.65
N LEU A 66 -28.02 -11.15 7.51
CA LEU A 66 -27.88 -10.25 8.66
C LEU A 66 -26.85 -10.76 9.68
N VAL A 67 -26.83 -12.08 9.94
CA VAL A 67 -25.80 -12.71 10.81
C VAL A 67 -24.42 -12.52 10.21
N THR A 68 -24.25 -12.68 8.89
CA THR A 68 -22.97 -12.45 8.21
C THR A 68 -22.48 -11.01 8.42
N ILE A 69 -23.36 -10.02 8.23
CA ILE A 69 -23.04 -8.61 8.48
C ILE A 69 -22.70 -8.38 9.95
N ALA A 70 -23.48 -8.94 10.88
CA ALA A 70 -23.26 -8.79 12.32
C ALA A 70 -21.92 -9.39 12.77
N VAL A 71 -21.53 -10.55 12.21
CA VAL A 71 -20.22 -11.17 12.46
C VAL A 71 -19.09 -10.26 11.98
N VAL A 72 -19.19 -9.70 10.77
CA VAL A 72 -18.19 -8.75 10.23
C VAL A 72 -18.05 -7.52 11.14
N VAL A 73 -19.17 -6.90 11.52
CA VAL A 73 -19.18 -5.74 12.42
C VAL A 73 -18.61 -6.11 13.79
N GLY A 74 -18.97 -7.27 14.33
CA GLY A 74 -18.48 -7.81 15.59
C GLY A 74 -16.97 -8.03 15.58
N LEU A 75 -16.43 -8.64 14.52
CA LEU A 75 -14.99 -8.85 14.35
C LEU A 75 -14.22 -7.52 14.25
N CYS A 76 -14.75 -6.55 13.50
CA CYS A 76 -14.19 -5.19 13.45
C CYS A 76 -14.19 -4.52 14.83
N GLY A 77 -15.31 -4.60 15.56
CA GLY A 77 -15.46 -4.06 16.91
C GLY A 77 -14.50 -4.70 17.90
N LEU A 78 -14.39 -6.04 17.88
CA LEU A 78 -13.48 -6.81 18.73
C LEU A 78 -12.02 -6.48 18.41
N GLY A 79 -11.66 -6.36 17.12
CA GLY A 79 -10.33 -5.94 16.69
C GLY A 79 -9.98 -4.54 17.20
N MET A 80 -10.88 -3.56 17.03
CA MET A 80 -10.68 -2.20 17.56
C MET A 80 -10.58 -2.18 19.09
N TRP A 81 -11.42 -2.96 19.79
CA TRP A 81 -11.38 -3.08 21.24
C TRP A 81 -10.06 -3.69 21.71
N PHE A 82 -9.60 -4.77 21.08
CA PHE A 82 -8.32 -5.41 21.38
C PHE A 82 -7.16 -4.45 21.17
N LEU A 83 -7.12 -3.75 20.03
CA LEU A 83 -6.09 -2.76 19.73
C LEU A 83 -6.07 -1.60 20.73
N ARG A 84 -7.24 -1.11 21.14
CA ARG A 84 -7.38 -0.05 22.15
C ARG A 84 -6.91 -0.53 23.52
N THR A 85 -7.27 -1.75 23.90
CA THR A 85 -6.93 -2.35 25.20
C THR A 85 -5.44 -2.67 25.28
N TYR A 86 -4.88 -3.24 24.22
CA TYR A 86 -3.45 -3.48 24.07
C TYR A 86 -2.66 -2.17 24.23
N ARG A 87 -3.01 -1.13 23.45
CA ARG A 87 -2.37 0.20 23.54
C ARG A 87 -2.43 0.83 24.94
N ARG A 88 -3.56 0.66 25.64
CA ARG A 88 -3.70 1.15 27.02
C ARG A 88 -2.80 0.40 27.99
N ARG A 89 -2.62 -0.92 27.80
CA ARG A 89 -1.90 -1.79 28.73
C ARG A 89 -0.39 -1.73 28.57
N THR A 90 0.13 -1.71 27.35
CA THR A 90 1.58 -1.61 27.11
C THR A 90 2.10 -0.18 27.22
N GLY A 91 1.24 0.84 27.21
CA GLY A 91 1.65 2.24 27.13
C GLY A 91 2.35 2.59 25.81
N ASP A 92 2.48 1.62 24.92
CA ASP A 92 3.20 1.74 23.67
C ASP A 92 2.35 2.52 22.67
N ARG A 93 2.79 3.75 22.38
CA ARG A 93 2.16 4.62 21.38
C ARG A 93 2.55 4.27 19.95
N ARG A 94 3.40 3.25 19.74
CA ARG A 94 3.72 2.76 18.39
C ARG A 94 2.44 2.45 17.63
N SER A 95 2.45 2.78 16.34
CA SER A 95 1.42 2.30 15.42
C SER A 95 1.62 0.80 15.21
N ILE A 96 0.52 0.06 14.97
CA ILE A 96 0.56 -1.37 14.63
C ILE A 96 1.48 -1.60 13.43
N GLU A 97 1.45 -0.66 12.48
CA GLU A 97 2.32 -0.64 11.31
C GLU A 97 3.81 -0.56 11.68
N GLN A 98 4.19 0.29 12.65
CA GLN A 98 5.56 0.35 13.15
C GLN A 98 5.97 -0.93 13.86
N ALA A 99 5.13 -1.45 14.76
CA ALA A 99 5.41 -2.70 15.46
C ALA A 99 5.59 -3.87 14.49
N TRP A 100 4.75 -3.94 13.45
CA TRP A 100 4.87 -4.99 12.46
C TRP A 100 6.10 -4.80 11.55
N ASN A 101 6.40 -3.57 11.16
CA ASN A 101 7.61 -3.25 10.40
C ASN A 101 8.90 -3.55 11.20
N GLU A 102 8.90 -3.33 12.51
CA GLU A 102 10.01 -3.75 13.37
C GLU A 102 10.11 -5.27 13.45
N TRP A 103 8.99 -5.97 13.54
CA TRP A 103 8.96 -7.44 13.58
C TRP A 103 9.41 -8.08 12.26
N VAL A 104 8.85 -7.66 11.12
CA VAL A 104 9.16 -8.20 9.78
C VAL A 104 10.63 -8.01 9.43
N TYR A 105 11.23 -6.91 9.88
CA TYR A 105 12.58 -6.51 9.50
C TYR A 105 13.51 -6.44 10.73
N ARG A 106 13.27 -7.28 11.74
CA ARG A 106 14.00 -7.27 13.02
C ARG A 106 15.51 -7.50 12.83
N GLU A 107 15.88 -8.34 11.88
CA GLU A 107 17.27 -8.70 11.58
C GLU A 107 18.05 -7.59 10.87
N GLU A 108 17.37 -6.55 10.40
CA GLU A 108 17.97 -5.46 9.62
C GLU A 108 18.26 -4.22 10.46
N GLY A 109 17.92 -4.27 11.75
CA GLY A 109 18.04 -3.14 12.66
C GLY A 109 16.85 -2.19 12.61
N SER A 110 16.76 -1.35 13.63
CA SER A 110 15.78 -0.26 13.68
C SER A 110 16.29 0.90 12.84
N VAL A 111 15.49 1.32 11.87
CA VAL A 111 15.74 2.58 11.17
C VAL A 111 14.58 3.51 11.44
N SER A 112 14.86 4.63 12.11
CA SER A 112 13.91 5.70 12.34
C SER A 112 14.26 6.87 11.42
N VAL A 113 13.25 7.40 10.73
CA VAL A 113 13.36 8.75 10.17
C VAL A 113 13.42 9.71 11.36
N SER A 114 14.35 10.66 11.35
CA SER A 114 14.44 11.68 12.40
C SER A 114 13.06 12.33 12.63
N GLU A 115 12.68 12.48 13.90
CA GLU A 115 11.37 13.07 14.27
C GLU A 115 11.16 14.47 13.68
N GLU A 116 12.26 15.17 13.38
CA GLU A 116 12.29 16.49 12.75
C GLU A 116 11.63 16.52 11.37
N THR A 117 11.60 15.38 10.66
CA THR A 117 10.90 15.25 9.37
C THR A 117 9.40 14.95 9.54
N ARG A 118 8.97 14.52 10.74
CA ARG A 118 7.60 14.08 11.02
C ARG A 118 6.71 15.26 11.38
N LYS A 119 6.42 16.13 10.41
CA LYS A 119 5.36 17.14 10.56
C LYS A 119 4.03 16.44 10.85
N ARG A 120 3.34 16.91 11.90
CA ARG A 120 2.05 16.37 12.36
C ARG A 120 1.07 16.30 11.18
N GLU A 121 0.67 15.09 10.82
CA GLU A 121 -0.38 14.87 9.83
C GLU A 121 -1.60 15.72 10.19
N ALA A 122 -2.09 16.48 9.22
CA ALA A 122 -3.29 17.24 9.42
C ALA A 122 -4.47 16.25 9.57
N PRO A 123 -5.25 16.32 10.66
CA PRO A 123 -6.27 15.31 10.97
C PRO A 123 -7.33 15.16 9.86
N TRP A 124 -7.55 16.22 9.06
CA TRP A 124 -8.45 16.21 7.90
C TRP A 124 -8.09 15.16 6.83
N VAL A 125 -6.81 14.78 6.67
CA VAL A 125 -6.40 13.78 5.67
C VAL A 125 -7.03 12.42 5.98
N LYS A 126 -7.12 12.06 7.28
CA LYS A 126 -7.75 10.82 7.72
C LYS A 126 -9.26 10.83 7.47
N TYR A 127 -9.91 11.96 7.72
CA TYR A 127 -11.33 12.13 7.42
C TYR A 127 -11.61 12.12 5.91
N LEU A 128 -10.73 12.71 5.10
CA LEU A 128 -10.83 12.64 3.64
C LEU A 128 -10.69 11.21 3.13
N LEU A 129 -9.68 10.45 3.61
CA LEU A 129 -9.49 9.04 3.27
C LEU A 129 -10.71 8.20 3.66
N LEU A 130 -11.24 8.41 4.87
CA LEU A 130 -12.44 7.74 5.35
C LEU A 130 -13.66 8.10 4.50
N GLY A 131 -13.82 9.39 4.16
CA GLY A 131 -14.93 9.89 3.34
C GLY A 131 -14.90 9.35 1.92
N VAL A 132 -13.72 9.33 1.27
CA VAL A 132 -13.58 8.74 -0.07
C VAL A 132 -13.77 7.22 -0.03
N GLY A 133 -13.25 6.54 1.00
CA GLY A 133 -13.49 5.11 1.20
C GLY A 133 -14.99 4.80 1.35
N ALA A 134 -15.71 5.56 2.17
CA ALA A 134 -17.15 5.43 2.34
C ALA A 134 -17.92 5.75 1.05
N LEU A 135 -17.48 6.76 0.30
CA LEU A 135 -18.05 7.11 -1.00
C LEU A 135 -17.86 5.98 -2.01
N LEU A 136 -16.66 5.40 -2.11
CA LEU A 136 -16.38 4.27 -3.00
C LEU A 136 -17.19 3.03 -2.61
N LEU A 137 -17.31 2.76 -1.31
CA LEU A 137 -18.12 1.66 -0.79
C LEU A 137 -19.59 1.87 -1.16
N GLY A 138 -20.15 3.05 -0.85
CA GLY A 138 -21.53 3.42 -1.19
C GLY A 138 -21.78 3.42 -2.69
N ALA A 139 -20.85 3.93 -3.49
CA ALA A 139 -20.89 3.86 -4.95
C ALA A 139 -20.83 2.43 -5.48
N THR A 140 -20.20 1.48 -4.77
CA THR A 140 -20.23 0.08 -5.20
C THR A 140 -21.62 -0.52 -4.99
N PHE A 141 -22.24 -0.27 -3.84
CA PHE A 141 -23.58 -0.76 -3.53
C PHE A 141 -24.69 -0.09 -4.35
N ALA A 142 -24.62 1.24 -4.52
CA ALA A 142 -25.55 1.99 -5.34
C ALA A 142 -25.29 1.77 -6.83
N GLY A 143 -24.01 1.76 -7.22
CA GLY A 143 -23.56 1.69 -8.60
C GLY A 143 -23.78 0.36 -9.27
N TRP A 144 -23.74 -0.76 -8.52
CA TRP A 144 -24.14 -2.07 -9.02
C TRP A 144 -25.53 -2.01 -9.70
N ARG A 145 -26.45 -1.24 -9.13
CA ARG A 145 -27.81 -1.09 -9.66
C ARG A 145 -27.92 -0.04 -10.76
N LEU A 146 -27.03 0.94 -10.79
CA LEU A 146 -27.17 2.14 -11.63
C LEU A 146 -26.38 2.09 -12.94
N ALA A 147 -25.22 1.41 -12.97
CA ALA A 147 -24.41 1.31 -14.18
C ALA A 147 -23.50 0.08 -14.19
N PRO A 148 -23.19 -0.50 -15.37
CA PRO A 148 -22.28 -1.63 -15.47
C PRO A 148 -20.85 -1.29 -14.97
N PRO A 149 -20.06 -2.29 -14.53
CA PRO A 149 -18.69 -2.11 -14.03
C PRO A 149 -17.76 -1.33 -14.97
N ARG A 150 -18.01 -1.41 -16.29
CA ARG A 150 -17.25 -0.70 -17.34
C ARG A 150 -17.17 0.82 -17.12
N TYR A 151 -18.12 1.41 -16.40
CA TYR A 151 -18.15 2.84 -16.10
C TYR A 151 -17.66 3.18 -14.70
N TRP A 152 -17.85 2.28 -13.73
CA TRP A 152 -17.45 2.53 -12.33
C TRP A 152 -15.95 2.41 -12.11
N VAL A 153 -15.27 1.49 -12.80
CA VAL A 153 -13.83 1.33 -12.64
C VAL A 153 -13.07 2.61 -13.06
N PRO A 154 -13.36 3.26 -14.20
CA PRO A 154 -12.77 4.55 -14.55
C PRO A 154 -13.10 5.70 -13.58
N VAL A 155 -14.34 5.79 -13.09
CA VAL A 155 -14.70 6.84 -12.11
C VAL A 155 -13.93 6.64 -10.81
N SER A 156 -13.86 5.40 -10.32
CA SER A 156 -13.10 5.07 -9.12
C SER A 156 -11.59 5.30 -9.30
N SER A 157 -11.03 5.10 -10.51
CA SER A 157 -9.60 5.31 -10.73
C SER A 157 -9.21 6.77 -10.59
N VAL A 158 -10.03 7.71 -11.05
CA VAL A 158 -9.83 9.15 -10.83
C VAL A 158 -9.80 9.48 -9.33
N LEU A 159 -10.73 8.93 -8.55
CA LEU A 159 -10.79 9.12 -7.10
C LEU A 159 -9.56 8.52 -6.40
N VAL A 160 -9.18 7.30 -6.77
CA VAL A 160 -8.01 6.59 -6.23
C VAL A 160 -6.72 7.35 -6.55
N VAL A 161 -6.54 7.81 -7.79
CA VAL A 161 -5.40 8.65 -8.19
C VAL A 161 -5.36 9.91 -7.34
N PHE A 162 -6.49 10.62 -7.24
CA PHE A 162 -6.55 11.86 -6.48
C PHE A 162 -6.13 11.65 -5.02
N VAL A 163 -6.63 10.60 -4.37
CA VAL A 163 -6.34 10.27 -2.98
C VAL A 163 -4.91 9.78 -2.78
N LEU A 164 -4.45 8.81 -3.58
CA LEU A 164 -3.15 8.18 -3.43
C LEU A 164 -1.98 9.06 -3.91
N ALA A 165 -2.25 10.06 -4.75
CA ALA A 165 -1.23 11.04 -5.16
C ALA A 165 -0.98 12.10 -4.08
N GLN A 166 -1.94 12.41 -3.19
CA GLN A 166 -1.77 13.46 -2.17
C GLN A 166 -0.52 13.30 -1.29
N PRO A 167 -0.19 12.11 -0.75
CA PRO A 167 1.00 11.92 0.08
C PRO A 167 2.30 12.23 -0.67
N VAL A 168 2.36 11.93 -1.97
CA VAL A 168 3.56 12.12 -2.80
C VAL A 168 3.69 13.56 -3.27
N LEU A 169 2.57 14.21 -3.62
CA LEU A 169 2.54 15.63 -4.02
C LEU A 169 2.77 16.59 -2.86
N ARG A 170 2.64 16.14 -1.61
CA ARG A 170 2.82 16.95 -0.40
C ARG A 170 3.84 16.29 0.55
N PRO A 171 5.13 16.17 0.14
CA PRO A 171 6.15 15.36 0.82
C PRO A 171 6.59 15.84 2.21
N GLY A 172 5.84 16.74 2.87
CA GLY A 172 6.12 17.21 4.23
C GLY A 172 4.91 17.17 5.16
N ARG A 173 3.85 16.40 4.83
CA ARG A 173 2.63 16.30 5.65
C ARG A 173 2.18 14.88 5.97
N SER A 174 2.77 13.83 5.40
CA SER A 174 2.45 12.45 5.76
C SER A 174 3.39 11.92 6.85
N ALA A 175 2.85 11.20 7.82
CA ALA A 175 3.60 10.55 8.89
C ALA A 175 4.33 9.30 8.39
N THR A 176 3.95 8.80 7.21
CA THR A 176 4.61 7.69 6.52
C THR A 176 5.47 8.24 5.38
N PRO A 177 6.78 7.96 5.37
CA PRO A 177 7.61 8.25 4.21
C PRO A 177 7.08 7.43 3.04
N THR A 178 6.37 8.10 2.13
CA THR A 178 5.73 7.44 1.00
C THR A 178 6.69 7.53 -0.18
N SER A 179 7.29 6.41 -0.53
CA SER A 179 8.14 6.32 -1.72
C SER A 179 7.38 6.72 -2.98
N TRP A 180 8.08 7.28 -3.96
CA TRP A 180 7.54 7.51 -5.31
C TRP A 180 7.01 6.21 -5.94
N LEU A 181 7.55 5.04 -5.55
CA LEU A 181 7.05 3.72 -5.98
C LEU A 181 5.61 3.45 -5.53
N PHE A 182 5.11 4.16 -4.52
CA PHE A 182 3.70 4.09 -4.14
C PHE A 182 2.77 4.60 -5.24
N LEU A 183 3.24 5.53 -6.11
CA LEU A 183 2.48 5.97 -7.29
C LEU A 183 2.28 4.87 -8.32
N LEU A 184 3.03 3.77 -8.23
CA LEU A 184 2.81 2.61 -9.08
C LEU A 184 1.39 2.05 -8.88
N TRP A 185 0.84 2.13 -7.68
CA TRP A 185 -0.51 1.65 -7.40
C TRP A 185 -1.59 2.42 -8.19
N PRO A 186 -1.76 3.75 -8.03
CA PRO A 186 -2.74 4.50 -8.83
C PRO A 186 -2.42 4.45 -10.32
N LEU A 187 -1.15 4.38 -10.72
CA LEU A 187 -0.77 4.22 -12.13
C LEU A 187 -1.29 2.92 -12.73
N LEU A 188 -1.02 1.78 -12.08
CA LEU A 188 -1.49 0.46 -12.52
C LEU A 188 -3.02 0.40 -12.54
N TYR A 189 -3.67 0.98 -11.53
CA TYR A 189 -5.13 1.01 -11.46
C TYR A 189 -5.75 1.89 -12.56
N THR A 190 -5.09 3.01 -12.91
CA THR A 190 -5.50 3.86 -14.05
C THR A 190 -5.33 3.12 -15.37
N LEU A 191 -4.19 2.44 -15.56
CA LEU A 191 -3.95 1.64 -16.75
C LEU A 191 -5.02 0.56 -16.91
N HIS A 192 -5.36 -0.14 -15.83
CA HIS A 192 -6.43 -1.12 -15.79
C HIS A 192 -7.78 -0.51 -16.21
N ALA A 193 -8.13 0.67 -15.70
CA ALA A 193 -9.35 1.38 -16.09
C ALA A 193 -9.37 1.78 -17.58
N VAL A 194 -8.23 2.24 -18.12
CA VAL A 194 -8.10 2.59 -19.55
C VAL A 194 -8.26 1.34 -20.43
N LEU A 195 -7.68 0.20 -20.03
CA LEU A 195 -7.85 -1.06 -20.75
C LEU A 195 -9.32 -1.51 -20.77
N ILE A 196 -10.06 -1.36 -19.68
CA ILE A 196 -11.50 -1.63 -19.65
C ILE A 196 -12.27 -0.70 -20.59
N LEU A 197 -11.94 0.62 -20.61
CA LEU A 197 -12.54 1.57 -21.54
C LEU A 197 -12.24 1.25 -23.01
N ALA A 198 -11.06 0.69 -23.29
CA ALA A 198 -10.66 0.22 -24.60
C ALA A 198 -11.36 -1.10 -25.01
N GLY A 199 -12.23 -1.66 -24.16
CA GLY A 199 -12.98 -2.87 -24.44
C GLY A 199 -12.26 -4.17 -24.08
N VAL A 200 -11.12 -4.11 -23.38
CA VAL A 200 -10.43 -5.31 -22.90
C VAL A 200 -11.24 -5.88 -21.72
N PRO A 201 -11.64 -7.17 -21.75
CA PRO A 201 -12.50 -7.78 -20.72
C PRO A 201 -11.71 -8.12 -19.45
N LEU A 202 -11.08 -7.12 -18.82
CA LEU A 202 -10.35 -7.25 -17.55
C LEU A 202 -11.27 -7.03 -16.35
N TYR A 203 -12.48 -7.57 -16.39
CA TYR A 203 -13.44 -7.47 -15.29
C TYR A 203 -14.07 -8.83 -15.01
N LEU A 204 -14.50 -9.01 -13.76
CA LEU A 204 -15.25 -10.20 -13.38
C LEU A 204 -16.66 -10.10 -13.97
N THR A 205 -17.21 -11.22 -14.43
CA THR A 205 -18.55 -11.29 -15.05
C THR A 205 -19.56 -11.98 -14.13
N GLY A 206 -20.85 -11.70 -14.36
CA GLY A 206 -21.94 -12.37 -13.65
C GLY A 206 -22.04 -11.95 -12.19
N PRO A 207 -22.22 -12.88 -11.23
CA PRO A 207 -22.48 -12.54 -9.83
C PRO A 207 -21.27 -11.91 -9.12
N TYR A 208 -20.11 -11.83 -9.76
CA TYR A 208 -18.88 -11.29 -9.19
C TYR A 208 -18.52 -9.90 -9.75
N GLU A 209 -19.37 -9.30 -10.58
CA GLU A 209 -19.09 -8.04 -11.27
C GLU A 209 -18.64 -6.90 -10.35
N GLY A 210 -19.31 -6.71 -9.21
CA GLY A 210 -18.94 -5.68 -8.24
C GLY A 210 -17.69 -5.98 -7.40
N LEU A 211 -17.16 -7.20 -7.44
CA LEU A 211 -15.84 -7.49 -6.87
C LEU A 211 -14.71 -6.96 -7.77
N THR A 212 -14.97 -6.71 -9.06
CA THR A 212 -13.96 -6.24 -10.02
C THR A 212 -13.17 -5.06 -9.48
N MET A 213 -13.87 -4.02 -9.01
CA MET A 213 -13.23 -2.78 -8.55
C MET A 213 -12.25 -3.07 -7.39
N TRP A 214 -12.70 -3.83 -6.39
CA TRP A 214 -11.92 -4.12 -5.19
C TRP A 214 -10.79 -5.09 -5.44
N VAL A 215 -11.03 -6.14 -6.24
CA VAL A 215 -10.00 -7.11 -6.63
C VAL A 215 -8.91 -6.40 -7.44
N SER A 216 -9.27 -5.59 -8.44
CA SER A 216 -8.30 -4.85 -9.24
C SER A 216 -7.52 -3.84 -8.40
N LEU A 217 -8.20 -3.12 -7.49
CA LEU A 217 -7.55 -2.21 -6.57
C LEU A 217 -6.54 -2.96 -5.68
N GLY A 218 -6.93 -4.12 -5.15
CA GLY A 218 -6.10 -4.99 -4.33
C GLY A 218 -4.89 -5.56 -5.04
N VAL A 219 -5.07 -6.09 -6.25
CA VAL A 219 -3.98 -6.64 -7.08
C VAL A 219 -2.97 -5.55 -7.43
N CYS A 220 -3.44 -4.36 -7.83
CA CYS A 220 -2.54 -3.23 -8.10
C CYS A 220 -1.77 -2.80 -6.85
N ALA A 221 -2.42 -2.80 -5.68
CA ALA A 221 -1.78 -2.49 -4.40
C ALA A 221 -0.66 -3.48 -4.07
N LEU A 222 -0.94 -4.78 -4.27
CA LEU A 222 0.00 -5.85 -4.00
C LEU A 222 1.22 -5.77 -4.92
N ILE A 223 1.01 -5.54 -6.22
CA ILE A 223 2.12 -5.36 -7.18
C ILE A 223 2.99 -4.16 -6.79
N ALA A 224 2.38 -3.03 -6.42
CA ALA A 224 3.11 -1.86 -5.96
C ALA A 224 3.90 -2.14 -4.67
N ALA A 225 3.29 -2.82 -3.70
CA ALA A 225 3.92 -3.20 -2.44
C ALA A 225 5.12 -4.14 -2.65
N LEU A 226 4.97 -5.15 -3.51
CA LEU A 226 6.04 -6.08 -3.85
C LEU A 226 7.18 -5.38 -4.58
N THR A 227 6.86 -4.49 -5.52
CA THR A 227 7.87 -3.71 -6.25
C THR A 227 8.67 -2.81 -5.30
N ALA A 228 7.98 -2.11 -4.39
CA ALA A 228 8.63 -1.31 -3.36
C ALA A 228 9.48 -2.18 -2.41
N HIS A 229 8.99 -3.36 -2.03
CA HIS A 229 9.75 -4.30 -1.22
C HIS A 229 11.02 -4.78 -1.92
N ILE A 230 10.93 -5.23 -3.17
CA ILE A 230 12.09 -5.66 -3.97
C ILE A 230 13.10 -4.51 -4.09
N TYR A 231 12.63 -3.28 -4.33
CA TYR A 231 13.48 -2.11 -4.41
C TYR A 231 14.14 -1.78 -3.07
N SER A 232 13.43 -1.95 -1.95
CA SER A 232 14.01 -1.84 -0.61
C SER A 232 15.13 -2.86 -0.39
N ARG A 233 14.93 -4.12 -0.79
CA ARG A 233 15.98 -5.16 -0.74
C ARG A 233 17.19 -4.80 -1.58
N TYR A 234 16.97 -4.27 -2.77
CA TYR A 234 18.03 -3.80 -3.65
C TYR A 234 18.83 -2.65 -3.01
N ALA A 235 18.13 -1.64 -2.46
CA ALA A 235 18.76 -0.51 -1.78
C ALA A 235 19.60 -0.96 -0.57
N LEU A 236 19.11 -1.93 0.21
CA LEU A 236 19.85 -2.49 1.34
C LEU A 236 21.12 -3.23 0.90
N ARG A 237 21.04 -4.01 -0.19
CA ARG A 237 22.23 -4.67 -0.75
C ARG A 237 23.28 -3.64 -1.19
N ARG A 238 22.85 -2.57 -1.86
CA ARG A 238 23.76 -1.47 -2.25
C ARG A 238 24.39 -0.77 -1.05
N LEU A 239 23.63 -0.50 0.01
CA LEU A 239 24.17 0.07 1.25
C LEU A 239 25.25 -0.80 1.87
N ARG A 240 25.03 -2.12 1.93
CA ARG A 240 26.03 -3.06 2.46
C ARG A 240 27.31 -3.07 1.62
N THR A 241 27.20 -3.02 0.29
CA THR A 241 28.36 -2.94 -0.61
C THR A 241 29.15 -1.64 -0.42
N LEU A 242 28.46 -0.50 -0.32
CA LEU A 242 29.11 0.80 -0.10
C LEU A 242 29.79 0.87 1.28
N ALA A 243 29.14 0.35 2.32
CA ALA A 243 29.71 0.31 3.68
C ALA A 243 30.96 -0.58 3.78
N GLN A 244 31.09 -1.60 2.91
CA GLN A 244 32.24 -2.50 2.84
C GLN A 244 33.36 -2.00 1.92
N SER A 245 33.16 -0.86 1.22
CA SER A 245 34.15 -0.32 0.29
C SER A 245 35.34 0.28 1.04
N PRO A 246 36.59 0.11 0.53
CA PRO A 246 37.82 0.51 1.22
C PRO A 246 37.91 2.02 1.54
N ASP A 247 37.25 2.86 0.75
CA ASP A 247 37.16 4.31 1.00
C ASP A 247 36.43 4.64 2.32
N THR A 248 35.56 3.74 2.80
CA THR A 248 34.83 3.89 4.07
C THR A 248 35.69 3.43 5.26
N THR A 249 36.62 2.50 5.06
CA THR A 249 37.54 1.98 6.10
C THR A 249 38.88 2.72 6.16
N GLY A 250 39.25 3.47 5.12
CA GLY A 250 40.53 4.21 5.03
C GLY A 250 40.54 5.63 5.61
N GLY A 251 39.39 6.21 5.97
CA GLY A 251 39.30 7.57 6.53
C GLY A 251 39.59 7.71 8.03
N GLY A 252 40.15 6.66 8.66
CA GLY A 252 40.40 6.57 10.09
C GLY A 252 41.88 6.52 10.48
N GLN A 253 42.79 7.03 9.65
CA GLN A 253 44.19 7.24 9.99
C GLN A 253 44.56 8.73 9.92
#